data_AF-A0A0F8ZI52-F1
#
_entry.id   AF-A0A0F8ZI52-F1
#
_cell.length_a   1.000
_cell.length_b   1.000
_cell.length_c   1.000
_cell.angle_alpha   90.00
_cell.angle_beta   90.00
_cell.angle_gamma   90.00
#
_symmetry.space_group_name_H-M   'P 1'
#
loop_
_entity.id
_entity.type
_entity.pdbx_description
1 polymer ?
#
loop_
_entity_poly.entity_id
_entity_poly.type
_entity_poly.pdbx_seq_one_letter_code
_entity_poly.pdbx_strand_id
1 'polypeptide(L)'
;SGGQTGSGLDWMIVGGESGPHARPMHPDWARSIRDQCAAWGVPFFFKQWGAWREAFSDECAVVQDGMEPREWTPYVNPDGSSGECCWYFHPDEDDSLSNWTGQPADNLAPMLKVGKNAAGRLLDGREHNDLAWRMP
;
A
#
# COMPACT_ATOMS: atom_id res chain seq x y z
N SER A 1 -10.00 17.47 -42.67
CA SER A 1 -9.43 17.95 -41.40
C SER A 1 -8.85 16.75 -40.68
N GLY A 2 -7.54 16.77 -40.38
CA GLY A 2 -6.81 15.61 -39.85
C GLY A 2 -7.23 15.24 -38.43
N GLY A 3 -7.49 13.95 -38.20
CA GLY A 3 -7.70 13.40 -36.86
C GLY A 3 -6.40 13.40 -36.08
N GLN A 4 -6.31 14.21 -35.04
CA GLN A 4 -5.24 14.08 -34.05
C GLN A 4 -5.54 12.82 -33.22
N THR A 5 -4.74 11.77 -33.36
CA THR A 5 -4.73 10.65 -32.41
C THR A 5 -4.15 11.16 -31.09
N GLY A 6 -4.93 11.00 -30.01
CA GLY A 6 -4.79 11.70 -28.74
C GLY A 6 -3.43 11.58 -28.05
N SER A 7 -2.95 12.69 -27.50
CA SER A 7 -1.65 12.77 -26.81
C SER A 7 -1.79 12.69 -25.28
N GLY A 8 -2.67 11.84 -24.76
CA GLY A 8 -2.94 11.71 -23.31
C GLY A 8 -3.28 10.28 -22.89
N LEU A 9 -3.18 9.98 -21.59
CA LEU A 9 -3.58 8.69 -21.02
C LEU A 9 -5.09 8.67 -20.83
N ASP A 10 -5.76 7.64 -21.34
CA ASP A 10 -7.22 7.49 -21.20
C ASP A 10 -7.65 7.01 -19.81
N TRP A 11 -6.76 6.29 -19.10
CA TRP A 11 -7.02 5.64 -17.82
C TRP A 11 -5.74 5.04 -17.23
N MET A 12 -5.76 4.82 -15.91
CA MET A 12 -4.70 4.14 -15.16
C MET A 12 -5.29 3.01 -14.32
N ILE A 13 -4.63 1.85 -14.34
CA ILE A 13 -4.97 0.71 -13.48
C ILE A 13 -3.76 0.39 -12.59
N VAL A 14 -3.97 0.38 -11.27
CA VAL A 14 -2.96 -0.02 -10.28
C VAL A 14 -3.41 -1.29 -9.57
N GLY A 15 -2.46 -2.19 -9.29
CA GLY A 15 -2.71 -3.33 -8.42
C GLY A 15 -1.43 -4.05 -8.03
N GLY A 16 -1.46 -4.69 -6.87
CA GLY A 16 -0.33 -5.46 -6.35
C GLY A 16 -0.23 -6.86 -6.97
N GLU A 17 0.91 -7.51 -6.72
CA GLU A 17 1.21 -8.84 -7.24
C GLU A 17 0.40 -9.94 -6.57
N SER A 18 0.05 -10.99 -7.31
CA SER A 18 -0.65 -12.17 -6.78
C SER A 18 0.14 -13.45 -7.05
N GLY A 19 0.00 -14.46 -6.19
CA GLY A 19 0.64 -15.76 -6.34
C GLY A 19 1.64 -16.08 -5.22
N PRO A 20 2.32 -17.23 -5.27
CA PRO A 20 3.19 -17.71 -4.18
C PRO A 20 4.31 -16.74 -3.82
N HIS A 21 4.88 -16.07 -4.84
CA HIS A 21 6.02 -15.15 -4.72
C HIS A 21 5.63 -13.68 -4.86
N ALA A 22 4.36 -13.35 -4.68
CA ALA A 22 3.90 -11.97 -4.72
C ALA A 22 4.71 -11.11 -3.75
N ARG A 23 5.20 -9.97 -4.23
CA ARG A 23 5.86 -8.96 -3.40
C ARG A 23 4.84 -7.98 -2.81
N PRO A 24 5.09 -7.44 -1.60
CA PRO A 24 4.31 -6.34 -1.07
C PRO A 24 4.50 -5.09 -1.96
N MET A 25 3.44 -4.31 -2.09
CA MET A 25 3.45 -3.01 -2.78
C MET A 25 3.43 -1.90 -1.73
N HIS A 26 4.32 -0.93 -1.83
CA HIS A 26 4.27 0.21 -0.93
C HIS A 26 2.97 1.01 -1.15
N PRO A 27 2.18 1.30 -0.11
CA PRO A 27 0.91 2.02 -0.22
C PRO A 27 1.03 3.37 -0.92
N ASP A 28 2.08 4.12 -0.61
CA ASP A 28 2.32 5.45 -1.20
C ASP A 28 2.53 5.43 -2.70
N TRP A 29 2.94 4.30 -3.29
CA TRP A 29 3.01 4.20 -4.75
C TRP A 29 1.61 4.28 -5.36
N ALA A 30 0.63 3.56 -4.79
CA ALA A 30 -0.74 3.60 -5.27
C ALA A 30 -1.40 4.97 -4.99
N ARG A 31 -1.14 5.57 -3.82
CA ARG A 31 -1.62 6.92 -3.47
C ARG A 31 -1.05 7.98 -4.40
N SER A 32 0.27 7.96 -4.65
CA SER A 32 0.93 8.91 -5.54
C SER A 32 0.40 8.81 -6.97
N ILE A 33 0.18 7.60 -7.50
CA ILE A 33 -0.40 7.42 -8.83
C ILE A 33 -1.85 7.93 -8.88
N ARG A 34 -2.65 7.64 -7.85
CA ARG A 34 -4.02 8.18 -7.74
C ARG A 34 -4.02 9.71 -7.77
N ASP A 35 -3.16 10.34 -6.98
CA ASP A 35 -3.12 11.80 -6.84
C ASP A 35 -2.63 12.47 -8.13
N GLN A 36 -1.66 11.85 -8.81
CA GLN A 36 -1.28 12.26 -10.16
C GLN A 36 -2.45 12.13 -11.15
N CYS A 37 -3.15 10.99 -11.17
CA CYS A 37 -4.31 10.81 -12.04
C CYS A 37 -5.39 11.89 -11.79
N ALA A 38 -5.68 12.18 -10.53
CA ALA A 38 -6.61 13.24 -10.14
C ALA A 38 -6.15 14.64 -10.63
N ALA A 39 -4.86 14.96 -10.51
CA ALA A 39 -4.31 16.23 -10.96
C ALA A 39 -4.38 16.44 -12.48
N TRP A 40 -4.34 15.34 -13.25
CA TRP A 40 -4.37 15.37 -14.72
C TRP A 40 -5.73 15.02 -15.32
N GLY A 41 -6.76 14.79 -14.50
CA GLY A 41 -8.08 14.36 -14.97
C GLY A 41 -8.08 12.99 -15.64
N VAL A 42 -7.10 12.13 -15.32
CA VAL A 42 -7.00 10.76 -15.82
C VAL A 42 -7.82 9.84 -14.90
N PRO A 43 -8.73 9.02 -15.42
CA PRO A 43 -9.49 8.08 -14.60
C PRO A 43 -8.58 7.02 -13.95
N PHE A 44 -8.77 6.79 -12.64
CA PHE A 44 -7.96 5.87 -11.84
C PHE A 44 -8.77 4.66 -11.37
N PHE A 45 -8.20 3.47 -11.56
CA PHE A 45 -8.76 2.22 -11.10
C PHE A 45 -7.78 1.47 -10.21
N PHE A 46 -8.13 1.30 -8.94
CA PHE A 46 -7.40 0.43 -8.04
C PHE A 46 -8.01 -0.97 -8.09
N LYS A 47 -7.29 -1.91 -8.73
CA LYS A 47 -7.78 -3.27 -8.94
C LYS A 47 -7.90 -4.01 -7.61
N GLN A 48 -6.77 -4.12 -6.89
CA GLN A 48 -6.61 -4.74 -5.58
C GLN A 48 -5.15 -4.69 -5.12
N TRP A 49 -4.90 -5.01 -3.85
CA TRP A 49 -3.56 -5.07 -3.26
C TRP A 49 -2.68 -6.27 -3.63
N GLY A 50 -3.20 -7.23 -4.41
CA GLY A 50 -2.42 -8.44 -4.70
C GLY A 50 -2.66 -9.51 -3.64
N ALA A 51 -1.60 -10.16 -3.17
CA ALA A 51 -1.63 -11.11 -2.04
C ALA A 51 -1.35 -10.46 -0.68
N TRP A 52 -1.10 -9.16 -0.66
CA TRP A 52 -0.71 -8.39 0.52
C TRP A 52 -1.75 -7.32 0.83
N ARG A 53 -1.72 -6.73 2.03
CA ARG A 53 -2.39 -5.46 2.34
C ARG A 53 -1.62 -4.73 3.43
N GLU A 54 -1.92 -3.46 3.64
CA GLU A 54 -1.46 -2.70 4.80
C GLU A 54 -1.84 -3.44 6.09
N ALA A 55 -0.89 -3.55 7.02
CA ALA A 55 -1.17 -4.00 8.37
C ALA A 55 -1.73 -2.83 9.18
N PHE A 56 -2.74 -3.09 10.01
CA PHE A 56 -3.12 -2.13 11.05
C PHE A 56 -2.14 -2.20 12.22
N SER A 57 -2.08 -1.13 13.02
CA SER A 57 -1.13 -1.04 14.13
C SER A 57 -1.34 -2.15 15.17
N ASP A 58 -2.58 -2.57 15.38
CA ASP A 58 -2.97 -3.67 16.27
C ASP A 58 -2.71 -5.07 15.68
N GLU A 59 -2.33 -5.16 14.41
CA GLU A 59 -1.93 -6.41 13.74
C GLU A 59 -0.41 -6.55 13.60
N CYS A 60 0.34 -5.49 13.90
CA CYS A 60 1.78 -5.50 13.92
C CYS A 60 2.30 -6.26 15.15
N ALA A 61 3.38 -7.02 14.97
CA ALA A 61 4.12 -7.62 16.06
C ALA A 61 4.83 -6.51 16.86
N VAL A 62 4.15 -6.04 17.90
CA VAL A 62 4.66 -4.99 18.79
C VAL A 62 5.43 -5.61 19.95
N VAL A 63 6.63 -5.09 20.20
CA VAL A 63 7.48 -5.45 21.33
C VAL A 63 7.28 -4.42 22.44
N GLN A 64 7.04 -4.91 23.66
CA GLN A 64 7.09 -4.07 24.85
C GLN A 64 8.55 -3.79 25.24
N ASP A 65 8.80 -2.60 25.80
CA ASP A 65 10.15 -2.20 26.20
C ASP A 65 10.80 -3.24 27.13
N GLY A 66 12.06 -3.57 26.85
CA GLY A 66 12.82 -4.61 27.56
C GLY A 66 12.40 -6.06 27.30
N MET A 67 11.51 -6.34 26.34
CA MET A 67 11.14 -7.71 25.95
C MET A 67 11.84 -8.14 24.65
N GLU A 68 12.29 -9.39 24.61
CA GLU A 68 12.80 -10.00 23.37
C GLU A 68 11.65 -10.26 22.39
N PRO A 69 11.81 -9.94 21.10
CA PRO A 69 10.79 -10.18 20.09
C PRO A 69 10.52 -11.66 19.86
N ARG A 70 9.25 -12.00 19.70
CA ARG A 70 8.79 -13.38 19.40
C ARG A 70 8.10 -13.53 18.06
N GLU A 71 7.73 -12.41 17.45
CA GLU A 71 6.99 -12.35 16.19
C GLU A 71 7.57 -11.21 15.35
N TRP A 72 7.47 -11.35 14.04
CA TRP A 72 8.00 -10.39 13.07
C TRP A 72 6.91 -10.04 12.07
N THR A 73 6.81 -8.77 11.71
CA THR A 73 5.86 -8.30 10.70
C THR A 73 6.64 -7.87 9.46
N PRO A 74 6.26 -8.36 8.27
CA PRO A 74 6.86 -7.92 7.02
C PRO A 74 6.63 -6.44 6.77
N TYR A 75 7.57 -5.80 6.08
CA TYR A 75 7.45 -4.42 5.63
C TYR A 75 8.05 -4.23 4.23
N VAL A 76 7.69 -3.12 3.60
CA VAL A 76 8.27 -2.68 2.33
C VAL A 76 8.79 -1.25 2.47
N ASN A 77 10.02 -1.03 1.99
CA ASN A 77 10.65 0.27 1.92
C ASN A 77 10.16 1.04 0.67
N PRO A 78 10.35 2.37 0.61
CA PRO A 78 9.95 3.17 -0.56
C PRO A 78 10.72 2.79 -1.83
N ASP A 79 11.93 2.22 -1.69
CA ASP A 79 12.74 1.70 -2.80
C ASP A 79 12.31 0.30 -3.28
N GLY A 80 11.32 -0.31 -2.60
CA GLY A 80 10.75 -1.62 -2.91
C GLY A 80 11.52 -2.80 -2.34
N SER A 81 12.62 -2.58 -1.63
CA SER A 81 13.20 -3.62 -0.78
C SER A 81 12.25 -3.96 0.36
N SER A 82 12.23 -5.21 0.80
CA SER A 82 11.33 -5.69 1.84
C SER A 82 12.09 -6.53 2.86
N GLY A 83 11.63 -6.49 4.11
CA GLY A 83 12.18 -7.27 5.20
C GLY A 83 11.10 -7.62 6.20
N GLU A 84 11.52 -8.08 7.38
CA GLU A 84 10.66 -8.31 8.52
C GLU A 84 11.27 -7.60 9.73
N CYS A 85 10.45 -6.95 10.54
CA CYS A 85 10.90 -6.29 11.76
C CYS A 85 9.91 -6.46 12.89
N CYS A 86 10.37 -6.15 14.10
CA CYS A 86 9.54 -5.98 15.26
C CYS A 86 9.28 -4.49 15.45
N TRP A 87 8.06 -4.16 15.86
CA TRP A 87 7.61 -2.78 15.97
C TRP A 87 7.61 -2.33 17.43
N TYR A 88 7.92 -1.07 17.65
CA TYR A 88 7.73 -0.37 18.91
C TYR A 88 6.53 0.54 18.76
N PHE A 89 5.56 0.39 19.65
CA PHE A 89 4.41 1.27 19.72
C PHE A 89 4.71 2.42 20.68
N HIS A 90 4.46 3.64 20.22
CA HIS A 90 4.71 4.87 20.96
C HIS A 90 3.38 5.52 21.38
N PRO A 91 2.71 4.99 22.43
CA PRO A 91 1.40 5.51 22.87
C PRO A 91 1.47 6.92 23.46
N ASP A 92 2.64 7.31 23.96
CA ASP A 92 2.83 8.59 24.64
C ASP A 92 3.11 9.76 23.66
N GLU A 93 3.27 9.47 22.37
CA GLU A 93 3.58 10.47 21.34
C GLU A 93 2.37 10.74 20.43
N ASP A 94 2.10 9.84 19.49
CA ASP A 94 1.08 10.00 18.44
C ASP A 94 0.45 8.68 18.01
N ASP A 95 0.50 7.66 18.90
CA ASP A 95 0.09 6.28 18.61
C ASP A 95 0.80 5.71 17.36
N SER A 96 2.04 6.13 17.09
CA SER A 96 2.83 5.62 15.96
C SER A 96 3.57 4.32 16.25
N LEU A 97 4.03 3.71 15.16
CA LEU A 97 4.93 2.56 15.18
C LEU A 97 6.30 2.95 14.62
N SER A 98 7.36 2.45 15.24
CA SER A 98 8.72 2.47 14.67
C SER A 98 9.32 1.07 14.64
N ASN A 99 10.30 0.84 13.76
CA ASN A 99 11.10 -0.38 13.81
C ASN A 99 12.16 -0.31 14.93
N TRP A 100 12.98 -1.36 15.08
CA TRP A 100 14.08 -1.39 16.06
C TRP A 100 15.16 -0.31 15.86
N THR A 101 15.34 0.22 14.64
CA THR A 101 16.28 1.31 14.38
C THR A 101 15.68 2.70 14.62
N GLY A 102 14.44 2.78 15.12
CA GLY A 102 13.71 4.03 15.35
C GLY A 102 13.16 4.67 14.07
N GLN A 103 13.16 3.95 12.94
CA GLN A 103 12.52 4.42 11.72
C GLN A 103 10.99 4.27 11.82
N PRO A 104 10.23 5.32 11.51
CA PRO A 104 8.78 5.28 11.58
C PRO A 104 8.17 4.36 10.49
N ALA A 105 7.02 3.79 10.81
CA ALA A 105 6.30 2.84 9.95
C ALA A 105 5.69 3.48 8.69
N ASP A 106 5.56 4.81 8.65
CA ASP A 106 5.19 5.54 7.43
C ASP A 106 6.24 5.36 6.31
N ASN A 107 7.52 5.31 6.69
CA ASN A 107 8.63 5.05 5.78
C ASN A 107 8.87 3.55 5.59
N LEU A 108 8.41 2.71 6.51
CA LEU A 108 8.53 1.26 6.48
C LEU A 108 7.14 0.65 6.49
N ALA A 109 6.42 0.71 5.36
CA ALA A 109 5.04 0.30 5.32
C ALA A 109 4.87 -1.16 5.79
N PRO A 110 4.22 -1.42 6.95
CA PRO A 110 3.99 -2.77 7.44
C PRO A 110 2.93 -3.48 6.59
N MET A 111 3.18 -4.73 6.21
CA MET A 111 2.37 -5.46 5.25
C MET A 111 2.04 -6.87 5.74
N LEU A 112 0.80 -7.30 5.51
CA LEU A 112 0.34 -8.65 5.84
C LEU A 112 0.06 -9.47 4.58
N LYS A 113 0.62 -10.68 4.51
CA LYS A 113 0.36 -11.63 3.43
C LYS A 113 -0.93 -12.39 3.72
N VAL A 114 -2.05 -11.84 3.26
CA VAL A 114 -3.39 -12.40 3.49
C VAL A 114 -3.92 -13.22 2.31
N GLY A 115 -3.23 -13.17 1.17
CA GLY A 115 -3.66 -13.82 -0.06
C GLY A 115 -4.68 -13.00 -0.85
N LYS A 116 -4.84 -13.34 -2.13
CA LYS A 116 -5.57 -12.53 -3.12
C LYS A 116 -6.98 -12.13 -2.68
N ASN A 117 -7.72 -13.09 -2.13
CA ASN A 117 -9.14 -12.88 -1.85
C ASN A 117 -9.37 -12.03 -0.59
N ALA A 118 -8.44 -12.06 0.37
CA ALA A 118 -8.58 -11.33 1.63
C ALA A 118 -7.93 -9.93 1.58
N ALA A 119 -7.01 -9.70 0.66
CA ALA A 119 -6.31 -8.42 0.49
C ALA A 119 -7.24 -7.27 0.11
N GLY A 120 -8.33 -7.55 -0.60
CA GLY A 120 -9.38 -6.59 -0.89
C GLY A 120 -9.00 -5.50 -1.90
N ARG A 121 -9.90 -4.52 -2.03
CA ARG A 121 -9.89 -3.49 -3.10
C ARG A 121 -9.93 -2.06 -2.57
N LEU A 122 -9.82 -1.89 -1.25
CA LEU A 122 -9.90 -0.57 -0.62
C LEU A 122 -8.51 0.05 -0.59
N LEU A 123 -8.39 1.26 -1.15
CA LEU A 123 -7.24 2.14 -0.94
C LEU A 123 -7.75 3.35 -0.15
N ASP A 124 -7.23 3.53 1.06
CA ASP A 124 -7.69 4.53 2.04
C ASP A 124 -9.20 4.42 2.32
N GLY A 125 -9.67 3.20 2.60
CA GLY A 125 -11.05 2.93 3.03
C GLY A 125 -12.11 3.00 1.93
N ARG A 126 -11.75 3.26 0.66
CA ARG A 126 -12.70 3.30 -0.47
C ARG A 126 -12.24 2.52 -1.68
N GLU A 127 -13.19 2.06 -2.49
CA GLU A 127 -12.88 1.55 -3.83
C GLU A 127 -12.63 2.72 -4.81
N HIS A 128 -11.70 2.52 -5.75
CA HIS A 128 -11.41 3.47 -6.83
C HIS A 128 -11.74 2.80 -8.15
N ASN A 129 -12.84 3.21 -8.79
CA ASN A 129 -13.53 2.45 -9.84
C ASN A 129 -13.73 3.25 -11.14
N ASP A 130 -12.87 4.23 -11.44
CA ASP A 130 -13.18 5.29 -12.42
C ASP A 130 -13.03 4.83 -13.89
N LEU A 131 -13.28 3.56 -14.20
CA LEU A 131 -13.12 3.02 -15.55
C LEU A 131 -13.99 3.75 -16.58
N ALA A 132 -13.35 4.20 -17.67
CA ALA A 132 -13.93 5.04 -18.72
C ALA A 132 -15.12 4.42 -19.48
N TRP A 133 -15.37 3.11 -19.38
CA TRP A 133 -16.53 2.47 -20.02
C TRP A 133 -17.88 2.87 -19.38
N ARG A 134 -17.87 3.64 -18.29
CA ARG A 134 -19.06 4.24 -17.65
C ARG A 134 -19.39 5.67 -18.10
N MET A 135 -18.78 6.17 -19.19
CA MET A 135 -19.26 7.40 -19.83
C MET A 135 -20.57 7.08 -20.61
N PRO A 136 -21.69 7.78 -20.36
CA PRO A 136 -22.92 7.63 -21.14
C PRO A 136 -22.76 8.02 -22.62
#